data_AF-A0A7X3I3G8-F1
#
_entry.id   AF-A0A7X3I3G8-F1
#
_cell.length_a   1.000
_cell.length_b   1.000
_cell.length_c   1.000
_cell.angle_alpha   90.00
_cell.angle_beta   90.00
_cell.angle_gamma   90.00
#
_symmetry.space_group_name_H-M   'P 1'
#
loop_
_entity.id
_entity.type
_entity.pdbx_description
1 polymer ?
#
loop_
_entity_poly.entity_id
_entity_poly.type
_entity_poly.pdbx_seq_one_letter_code
_entity_poly.pdbx_strand_id
1 'polypeptide(L)'
;MQPENPYAAPQVALVDAPAPRPLSGWSVGQLQLLGWLSLVSLLGSLVVTGLVLLVDEQVDLALRRAMDALSLATVLLGSYLLLRLKAFAEQRFQACGLAFPVWAMVLLGLLLEGLDLLWGDGLFNRIDGKTILYFAVLVLLGIATLWLGIRLLRTPGAYPVFRVMAWMDIVGGGMLASVLLMVLAILPLLGGSLCMMLVFFRAAAELRGQSA
;
A
#
# COMPACT_ATOMS: atom_id res chain seq x y z
N MET A 1 52.26 9.21 -21.28
CA MET A 1 51.94 9.86 -20.00
C MET A 1 51.05 11.04 -20.33
N GLN A 2 49.73 10.92 -20.09
CA GLN A 2 48.75 11.99 -20.33
C GLN A 2 48.33 12.59 -18.97
N PRO A 3 47.98 13.88 -18.96
CA PRO A 3 48.24 14.80 -17.85
C PRO A 3 47.16 14.76 -16.77
N GLU A 4 47.56 15.06 -15.53
CA GLU A 4 46.68 15.37 -14.39
C GLU A 4 45.65 16.41 -14.82
N ASN A 5 44.38 16.02 -14.87
CA ASN A 5 43.26 16.90 -15.19
C ASN A 5 42.88 17.70 -13.93
N PRO A 6 43.18 19.01 -13.85
CA PRO A 6 42.95 19.83 -12.65
C PRO A 6 41.47 20.14 -12.42
N TYR A 7 40.61 19.85 -13.41
CA TYR A 7 39.16 20.05 -13.37
C TYR A 7 38.40 18.74 -13.14
N ALA A 8 39.10 17.64 -12.83
CA ALA A 8 38.44 16.41 -12.44
C ALA A 8 37.68 16.64 -11.13
N ALA A 9 36.37 16.39 -11.16
CA ALA A 9 35.55 16.50 -9.97
C ALA A 9 36.18 15.62 -8.86
N PRO A 10 36.44 16.18 -7.66
CA PRO A 10 37.02 15.41 -6.57
C PRO A 10 36.11 14.22 -6.28
N GLN A 11 36.65 13.00 -6.42
CA GLN A 11 35.97 11.75 -6.06
C GLN A 11 35.95 11.56 -4.53
N VAL A 12 35.65 12.63 -3.80
CA VAL A 12 35.39 12.53 -2.38
C VAL A 12 33.99 11.93 -2.26
N ALA A 13 33.89 10.82 -1.51
CA ALA A 13 32.61 10.27 -1.11
C ALA A 13 31.77 11.42 -0.55
N LEU A 14 30.72 11.83 -1.28
CA LEU A 14 29.79 12.85 -0.83
C LEU A 14 29.33 12.46 0.57
N VAL A 15 29.73 13.28 1.54
CA VAL A 15 29.39 13.30 2.96
C VAL A 15 28.32 12.29 3.34
N ASP A 16 28.75 11.25 4.06
CA ASP A 16 27.98 10.31 4.86
C ASP A 16 26.48 10.28 4.54
N ALA A 17 26.09 9.41 3.60
CA ALA A 17 24.73 8.88 3.66
C ALA A 17 24.54 8.37 5.10
N PRO A 18 23.62 8.94 5.90
CA PRO A 18 23.51 8.58 7.30
C PRO A 18 23.36 7.06 7.39
N ALA A 19 24.28 6.44 8.15
CA ALA A 19 24.33 4.99 8.28
C ALA A 19 22.92 4.46 8.57
N PRO A 20 22.47 3.39 7.87
CA PRO A 20 21.20 2.73 8.16
C PRO A 20 21.00 2.58 9.66
N ARG A 21 19.98 3.24 10.23
CA ARG A 21 19.68 3.05 11.66
C ARG A 21 19.36 1.58 11.90
N PRO A 22 19.85 1.00 13.01
CA PRO A 22 19.58 -0.39 13.33
C PRO A 22 18.08 -0.60 13.50
N LEU A 23 17.56 -1.67 12.90
CA LEU A 23 16.16 -2.09 13.03
C LEU A 23 15.97 -2.79 14.38
N SER A 24 16.00 -2.03 15.47
CA SER A 24 15.84 -2.58 16.82
C SER A 24 14.44 -3.18 17.00
N GLY A 25 14.38 -4.44 17.44
CA GLY A 25 13.13 -5.17 17.69
C GLY A 25 12.50 -5.85 16.46
N TRP A 26 13.12 -5.79 15.29
CA TRP A 26 12.69 -6.56 14.11
C TRP A 26 13.52 -7.83 13.96
N SER A 27 12.84 -8.96 13.77
CA SER A 27 13.49 -10.21 13.39
C SER A 27 13.39 -10.46 11.89
N VAL A 28 14.38 -11.16 11.34
CA VAL A 28 14.38 -11.62 9.94
C VAL A 28 13.11 -12.41 9.63
N GLY A 29 12.73 -13.36 10.50
CA GLY A 29 11.54 -14.19 10.31
C GLY A 29 10.24 -13.38 10.26
N GLN A 30 10.11 -12.37 11.12
CA GLN A 30 8.94 -11.48 11.12
C GLN A 30 8.81 -10.68 9.82
N LEU A 31 9.91 -10.14 9.29
CA LEU A 31 9.87 -9.39 8.02
C LEU A 31 9.56 -10.30 6.83
N GLN A 32 10.07 -11.53 6.84
CA GLN A 32 9.70 -12.51 5.82
C GLN A 32 8.23 -12.90 5.90
N LEU A 33 7.71 -13.11 7.11
CA LEU A 33 6.28 -13.37 7.31
C LEU A 33 5.43 -12.21 6.79
N LEU A 34 5.82 -10.96 7.05
CA LEU A 34 5.12 -9.78 6.51
C LEU A 34 5.18 -9.71 4.99
N GLY A 35 6.33 -10.04 4.38
CA GLY A 35 6.46 -10.17 2.94
C GLY A 35 5.49 -11.22 2.37
N TRP A 36 5.44 -12.41 2.96
CA TRP A 36 4.48 -13.45 2.54
C TRP A 36 3.03 -13.06 2.78
N LEU A 37 2.71 -12.43 3.91
CA LEU A 37 1.36 -11.93 4.20
C LEU A 37 0.93 -10.86 3.19
N SER A 38 1.84 -10.00 2.73
CA SER A 38 1.54 -9.04 1.66
C SER A 38 1.30 -9.71 0.31
N LEU A 39 1.99 -10.82 0.02
CA LEU A 39 1.68 -11.64 -1.16
C LEU A 39 0.29 -12.27 -1.04
N VAL A 40 -0.04 -12.84 0.11
CA VAL A 40 -1.37 -13.41 0.38
C VAL A 40 -2.46 -12.35 0.26
N SER A 41 -2.24 -11.16 0.81
CA SER A 41 -3.16 -10.03 0.69
C SER A 41 -3.36 -9.62 -0.77
N LEU A 42 -2.27 -9.53 -1.54
CA LEU A 42 -2.34 -9.19 -2.96
C LEU A 42 -3.12 -10.24 -3.76
N LEU A 43 -2.82 -11.52 -3.55
CA LEU A 43 -3.54 -12.62 -4.20
C LEU A 43 -5.02 -12.62 -3.80
N GLY A 44 -5.31 -12.38 -2.52
CA GLY A 44 -6.68 -12.20 -2.01
C GLY A 44 -7.41 -11.08 -2.72
N SER A 45 -6.80 -9.88 -2.83
CA SER A 45 -7.38 -8.74 -3.56
C SER A 45 -7.62 -9.07 -5.03
N LEU A 46 -6.72 -9.82 -5.67
CA LEU A 46 -6.82 -10.22 -7.07
C LEU A 46 -7.97 -11.22 -7.28
N VAL A 47 -8.14 -12.17 -6.37
CA VAL A 47 -9.26 -13.11 -6.36
C VAL A 47 -10.58 -12.38 -6.14
N VAL A 48 -10.67 -11.51 -5.14
CA VAL A 48 -11.89 -10.71 -4.88
C VAL A 48 -12.24 -9.86 -6.10
N THR A 49 -11.27 -9.14 -6.66
CA THR A 49 -11.47 -8.32 -7.87
C THR A 49 -11.93 -9.18 -9.04
N GLY A 50 -11.27 -10.33 -9.27
CA GLY A 50 -11.63 -11.24 -10.36
C GLY A 50 -13.05 -11.78 -10.20
N LEU A 51 -13.44 -12.15 -8.97
CA LEU A 51 -14.79 -12.61 -8.69
C LEU A 51 -15.81 -11.50 -8.92
N VAL A 52 -15.59 -10.29 -8.40
CA VAL A 52 -16.51 -9.15 -8.60
C VAL A 52 -16.73 -8.83 -10.09
N LEU A 53 -15.73 -9.04 -10.95
CA LEU A 53 -15.84 -8.76 -12.39
C LEU A 53 -16.44 -9.90 -13.22
N LEU A 54 -16.32 -11.15 -12.75
CA LEU A 54 -16.67 -12.36 -13.53
C LEU A 54 -17.92 -13.07 -13.04
N VAL A 55 -18.34 -12.81 -11.80
CA VAL A 55 -19.44 -13.49 -11.13
C VAL A 55 -20.71 -12.65 -11.30
N ASP A 56 -21.76 -13.27 -11.83
CA ASP A 56 -23.06 -12.64 -12.07
C ASP A 56 -23.87 -12.51 -10.76
N GLU A 57 -24.90 -11.66 -10.74
CA GLU A 57 -25.73 -11.43 -9.53
C GLU A 57 -26.48 -12.70 -9.05
N GLN A 58 -26.67 -13.69 -9.92
CA GLN A 58 -27.45 -14.91 -9.64
C GLN A 58 -26.66 -16.02 -8.92
N VAL A 59 -25.63 -15.65 -8.16
CA VAL A 59 -24.73 -16.62 -7.53
C VAL A 59 -25.26 -17.16 -6.21
N ASP A 60 -24.94 -18.42 -5.94
CA ASP A 60 -25.27 -19.12 -4.71
C ASP A 60 -24.91 -18.29 -3.48
N LEU A 61 -25.85 -18.21 -2.54
CA LEU A 61 -25.71 -17.47 -1.28
C LEU A 61 -24.44 -17.85 -0.49
N ALA A 62 -24.01 -19.12 -0.59
CA ALA A 62 -22.80 -19.60 0.05
C ALA A 62 -21.53 -18.99 -0.56
N LEU A 63 -21.46 -18.89 -1.89
CA LEU A 63 -20.31 -18.29 -2.59
C LEU A 63 -20.25 -16.79 -2.31
N ARG A 64 -21.41 -16.12 -2.27
CA ARG A 64 -21.49 -14.69 -1.93
C ARG A 64 -20.98 -14.39 -0.52
N ARG A 65 -21.42 -15.16 0.49
CA ARG A 65 -20.87 -15.04 1.86
C ARG A 65 -19.37 -15.31 1.93
N ALA A 66 -18.87 -16.24 1.12
CA ALA A 66 -17.43 -16.51 1.06
C ALA A 66 -16.66 -15.34 0.45
N MET A 67 -17.21 -14.68 -0.59
CA MET A 67 -16.66 -13.46 -1.18
C MET A 67 -16.62 -12.31 -0.16
N ASP A 68 -17.72 -12.06 0.54
CA ASP A 68 -17.82 -11.04 1.59
C ASP A 68 -16.78 -11.28 2.71
N ALA A 69 -16.67 -12.53 3.18
CA ALA A 69 -15.70 -12.89 4.21
C ALA A 69 -14.26 -12.75 3.72
N LEU A 70 -13.99 -13.10 2.47
CA LEU A 70 -12.66 -12.98 1.85
C LEU A 70 -12.29 -11.50 1.64
N SER A 71 -13.23 -10.67 1.20
CA SER A 71 -13.04 -9.22 1.04
C SER A 71 -12.69 -8.59 2.39
N LEU A 72 -13.50 -8.86 3.42
CA LEU A 72 -13.28 -8.36 4.77
C LEU A 72 -11.93 -8.81 5.33
N ALA A 73 -11.58 -10.09 5.17
CA ALA A 73 -10.29 -10.62 5.60
C ALA A 73 -9.12 -9.91 4.89
N THR A 74 -9.28 -9.61 3.60
CA THR A 74 -8.27 -8.91 2.80
C THR A 74 -8.11 -7.45 3.23
N VAL A 75 -9.21 -6.74 3.51
CA VAL A 75 -9.19 -5.36 4.03
C VAL A 75 -8.52 -5.29 5.41
N LEU A 76 -8.84 -6.23 6.30
CA LEU A 76 -8.22 -6.33 7.63
C LEU A 76 -6.73 -6.63 7.52
N LEU A 77 -6.36 -7.57 6.65
CA LEU A 77 -4.95 -7.91 6.41
C LEU A 77 -4.17 -6.74 5.82
N GLY A 78 -4.72 -6.05 4.82
CA GLY A 78 -4.14 -4.85 4.23
C GLY A 78 -3.96 -3.73 5.26
N SER A 79 -4.96 -3.51 6.12
CA SER A 79 -4.89 -2.55 7.23
C SER A 79 -3.77 -2.88 8.22
N TYR A 80 -3.63 -4.15 8.60
CA TYR A 80 -2.55 -4.62 9.45
C TYR A 80 -1.17 -4.40 8.82
N LEU A 81 -1.03 -4.73 7.53
CA LEU A 81 0.22 -4.56 6.79
C LEU A 81 0.61 -3.08 6.67
N LEU A 82 -0.35 -2.18 6.44
CA LEU A 82 -0.13 -0.73 6.43
C LEU A 82 0.37 -0.22 7.79
N LEU A 83 -0.22 -0.68 8.89
CA LEU A 83 0.24 -0.32 10.25
C LEU A 83 1.66 -0.82 10.52
N ARG A 84 2.02 -2.02 10.04
CA ARG A 84 3.38 -2.57 10.16
C ARG A 84 4.38 -1.84 9.27
N LEU A 85 4.00 -1.50 8.04
CA LEU A 85 4.82 -0.69 7.14
C LEU A 85 5.09 0.69 7.74
N LYS A 86 4.08 1.32 8.32
CA LYS A 86 4.23 2.59 9.04
C LYS A 86 5.28 2.49 10.14
N ALA A 87 5.15 1.51 11.04
CA ALA A 87 6.09 1.32 12.15
C ALA A 87 7.52 1.08 11.64
N PHE A 88 7.66 0.31 10.56
CA PHE A 88 8.94 0.07 9.90
C PHE A 88 9.52 1.37 9.30
N ALA A 89 8.73 2.14 8.56
CA ALA A 89 9.16 3.38 7.91
C ALA A 89 9.54 4.47 8.92
N GLU A 90 8.79 4.59 10.02
CA GLU A 90 9.10 5.52 11.12
C GLU A 90 10.44 5.19 11.77
N GLN A 91 10.71 3.92 12.07
CA GLN A 91 11.95 3.50 12.69
C GLN A 91 13.16 3.58 11.75
N ARG A 92 13.00 3.15 10.49
CA ARG A 92 14.10 3.02 9.54
C ARG A 92 14.46 4.32 8.82
N PHE A 93 13.48 5.16 8.53
CA PHE A 93 13.64 6.35 7.70
C PHE A 93 13.25 7.66 8.40
N GLN A 94 12.92 7.62 9.70
CA GLN A 94 12.44 8.80 10.46
C GLN A 94 11.26 9.48 9.77
N ALA A 95 10.38 8.68 9.17
CA ALA A 95 9.21 9.16 8.44
C ALA A 95 8.16 9.71 9.44
N CYS A 96 8.41 10.93 9.96
CA CYS A 96 7.50 11.57 10.91
C CYS A 96 6.22 12.05 10.19
N GLY A 97 5.05 11.72 10.76
CA GLY A 97 3.76 12.18 10.25
C GLY A 97 3.02 11.23 9.31
N LEU A 98 3.42 9.95 9.26
CA LEU A 98 2.67 8.91 8.54
C LEU A 98 1.47 8.37 9.34
N ALA A 99 1.42 8.63 10.65
CA ALA A 99 0.33 8.14 11.52
C ALA A 99 -1.06 8.57 11.03
N PHE A 100 -1.23 9.85 10.70
CA PHE A 100 -2.53 10.39 10.28
C PHE A 100 -3.04 9.79 8.96
N PRO A 101 -2.27 9.81 7.85
CA PRO A 101 -2.75 9.22 6.60
C PRO A 101 -2.97 7.71 6.69
N VAL A 102 -2.16 6.98 7.47
CA VAL A 102 -2.35 5.54 7.67
C VAL A 102 -3.64 5.24 8.41
N TRP A 103 -3.94 5.98 9.49
CA TRP A 103 -5.21 5.81 10.21
C TRP A 103 -6.42 6.21 9.35
N ALA A 104 -6.30 7.25 8.54
CA ALA A 104 -7.34 7.62 7.58
C ALA A 104 -7.62 6.49 6.59
N MET A 105 -6.59 5.87 6.02
CA MET A 105 -6.71 4.71 5.11
C MET A 105 -7.39 3.52 5.79
N VAL A 106 -6.99 3.18 7.01
CA VAL A 106 -7.57 2.07 7.78
C VAL A 106 -9.05 2.34 8.07
N LEU A 107 -9.39 3.53 8.56
CA LEU A 107 -10.77 3.88 8.90
C LEU A 107 -11.65 3.96 7.66
N LEU A 108 -11.18 4.60 6.58
CA LEU A 108 -11.96 4.72 5.34
C LEU A 108 -12.09 3.38 4.63
N GLY A 109 -11.06 2.53 4.64
CA GLY A 109 -11.14 1.18 4.08
C GLY A 109 -12.13 0.30 4.83
N LEU A 110 -12.09 0.30 6.16
CA LEU A 110 -13.07 -0.42 6.99
C LEU A 110 -14.49 0.14 6.84
N LEU A 111 -14.63 1.46 6.74
CA LEU A 111 -15.92 2.09 6.50
C LEU A 111 -16.48 1.66 5.14
N LEU A 112 -15.68 1.72 4.09
CA LEU A 112 -16.08 1.34 2.73
C LEU A 112 -16.51 -0.13 2.66
N GLU A 113 -15.71 -1.03 3.25
CA GLU A 113 -16.05 -2.46 3.36
C GLU A 113 -17.35 -2.68 4.15
N GLY A 114 -17.53 -1.94 5.25
CA GLY A 114 -18.78 -1.98 6.02
C GLY A 114 -20.00 -1.49 5.22
N LEU A 115 -19.83 -0.47 4.37
CA LEU A 115 -20.89 -0.02 3.48
C LEU A 115 -21.21 -1.07 2.40
N ASP A 116 -20.20 -1.75 1.86
CA ASP A 116 -20.36 -2.80 0.86
C ASP A 116 -21.12 -4.01 1.45
N LEU A 117 -20.75 -4.45 2.65
CA LEU A 117 -21.45 -5.53 3.36
C LEU A 117 -22.91 -5.21 3.69
N LEU A 118 -23.21 -3.93 3.97
CA LEU A 118 -24.57 -3.51 4.36
C LEU A 118 -25.46 -3.23 3.16
N TRP A 119 -24.91 -2.69 2.07
CA TRP A 119 -25.68 -2.14 0.94
C TRP A 119 -25.34 -2.74 -0.42
N GLY A 120 -24.41 -3.70 -0.52
CA GLY A 120 -23.87 -4.26 -1.77
C GLY A 120 -24.90 -4.57 -2.84
N ASP A 121 -26.01 -5.23 -2.50
CA ASP A 121 -27.10 -5.59 -3.44
C ASP A 121 -27.85 -4.41 -4.06
N GLY A 122 -27.83 -3.25 -3.38
CA GLY A 122 -28.57 -2.06 -3.77
C GLY A 122 -27.70 -0.92 -4.25
N LEU A 123 -26.38 -1.04 -4.10
CA LEU A 123 -25.43 -0.07 -4.62
C LEU A 123 -25.50 -0.09 -6.15
N PHE A 124 -25.47 1.08 -6.78
CA PHE A 124 -25.49 1.27 -8.25
C PHE A 124 -26.81 0.95 -8.97
N ASN A 125 -27.78 0.29 -8.33
CA ASN A 125 -29.11 0.07 -8.92
C ASN A 125 -29.91 1.37 -9.13
N ARG A 126 -29.70 2.38 -8.28
CA ARG A 126 -30.21 3.76 -8.45
C ARG A 126 -29.22 4.79 -7.89
N ILE A 127 -29.24 6.01 -8.42
CA ILE A 127 -28.54 7.16 -7.82
C ILE A 127 -29.38 7.61 -6.62
N ASP A 128 -29.11 7.00 -5.47
CA ASP A 128 -29.73 7.34 -4.20
C ASP A 128 -28.67 7.89 -3.22
N GLY A 129 -29.09 8.43 -2.08
CA GLY A 129 -28.20 9.00 -1.08
C GLY A 129 -27.11 8.03 -0.61
N LYS A 130 -27.40 6.71 -0.62
CA LYS A 130 -26.44 5.64 -0.30
C LYS A 130 -25.29 5.55 -1.31
N THR A 131 -25.62 5.60 -2.60
CA THR A 131 -24.65 5.57 -3.70
C THR A 131 -23.76 6.82 -3.66
N ILE A 132 -24.35 7.99 -3.36
CA ILE A 132 -23.60 9.25 -3.19
C ILE A 132 -22.64 9.14 -2.01
N LEU A 133 -23.10 8.63 -0.86
CA LEU A 133 -22.25 8.43 0.32
C LEU A 133 -21.11 7.45 0.04
N TYR A 134 -21.39 6.33 -0.64
CA TYR A 134 -20.38 5.36 -1.02
C TYR A 134 -19.30 5.99 -1.90
N PHE A 135 -19.68 6.74 -2.94
CA PHE A 135 -18.73 7.49 -3.77
C PHE A 135 -17.96 8.55 -2.99
N ALA A 136 -18.61 9.26 -2.05
CA ALA A 136 -17.92 10.24 -1.22
C ALA A 136 -16.83 9.59 -0.36
N VAL A 137 -17.12 8.45 0.27
CA VAL A 137 -16.13 7.67 1.04
C VAL A 137 -15.02 7.16 0.13
N LEU A 138 -15.36 6.69 -1.07
CA LEU A 138 -14.39 6.22 -2.06
C LEU A 138 -13.46 7.34 -2.52
N VAL A 139 -13.97 8.54 -2.79
CA VAL A 139 -13.15 9.72 -3.14
C VAL A 139 -12.25 10.12 -1.97
N LEU A 140 -12.77 10.12 -0.73
CA LEU A 140 -11.98 10.40 0.46
C LEU A 140 -10.86 9.37 0.65
N LEU A 141 -11.13 8.09 0.38
CA LEU A 141 -10.12 7.04 0.38
C LEU A 141 -9.04 7.32 -0.66
N GLY A 142 -9.41 7.71 -1.89
CA GLY A 142 -8.46 8.07 -2.94
C GLY A 142 -7.57 9.26 -2.55
N ILE A 143 -8.15 10.29 -1.92
CA ILE A 143 -7.41 11.44 -1.37
C ILE A 143 -6.47 11.00 -0.24
N ALA A 144 -6.91 10.09 0.64
CA ALA A 144 -6.06 9.55 1.69
C ALA A 144 -4.88 8.75 1.12
N THR A 145 -5.10 7.95 0.08
CA THR A 145 -4.04 7.21 -0.65
C THR A 145 -3.04 8.17 -1.29
N LEU A 146 -3.52 9.20 -1.98
CA LEU A 146 -2.68 10.27 -2.54
C LEU A 146 -1.81 10.92 -1.47
N TRP A 147 -2.43 11.29 -0.35
CA TRP A 147 -1.74 11.94 0.75
C TRP A 147 -0.65 11.04 1.36
N LEU A 148 -0.95 9.75 1.54
CA LEU A 148 0.00 8.75 1.99
C LEU A 148 1.17 8.63 1.01
N GLY A 149 0.91 8.49 -0.29
CA GLY A 149 1.94 8.41 -1.33
C GLY A 149 2.85 9.64 -1.36
N ILE A 150 2.29 10.85 -1.27
CA ILE A 150 3.08 12.10 -1.22
C ILE A 150 3.98 12.13 0.04
N ARG A 151 3.46 11.69 1.19
CA ARG A 151 4.24 11.62 2.44
C ARG A 151 5.36 10.59 2.34
N LEU A 152 5.11 9.43 1.73
CA LEU A 152 6.14 8.41 1.49
C LEU A 152 7.25 8.97 0.59
N LEU A 153 6.91 9.72 -0.47
CA LEU A 153 7.90 10.30 -1.40
C LEU A 153 8.81 11.35 -0.74
N ARG A 154 8.29 12.08 0.26
CA ARG A 154 9.05 13.07 1.03
C ARG A 154 10.03 12.47 2.04
N THR A 155 10.07 11.15 2.18
CA THR A 155 10.94 10.47 3.15
C THR A 155 12.38 10.39 2.62
N PRO A 156 13.37 11.02 3.30
CA PRO A 156 14.76 11.03 2.85
C PRO A 156 15.44 9.66 3.04
N GLY A 157 16.29 9.25 2.09
CA GLY A 157 17.09 8.02 2.18
C GLY A 157 16.30 6.70 2.05
N ALA A 158 15.06 6.76 1.55
CA ALA A 158 14.22 5.57 1.34
C ALA A 158 14.72 4.69 0.17
N TYR A 159 14.41 3.39 0.21
CA TYR A 159 14.74 2.47 -0.88
C TYR A 159 14.13 2.94 -2.22
N PRO A 160 14.77 2.62 -3.37
CA PRO A 160 14.18 2.92 -4.67
C PRO A 160 12.79 2.29 -4.83
N VAL A 161 12.58 1.08 -4.29
CA VAL A 161 11.28 0.40 -4.25
C VAL A 161 10.22 1.19 -3.48
N PHE A 162 10.62 1.90 -2.42
CA PHE A 162 9.73 2.74 -1.63
C PHE A 162 9.24 3.96 -2.41
N ARG A 163 10.08 4.50 -3.31
CA ARG A 163 9.68 5.56 -4.24
C ARG A 163 8.73 5.06 -5.31
N VAL A 164 8.96 3.86 -5.85
CA VAL A 164 8.03 3.24 -6.81
C VAL A 164 6.68 3.00 -6.13
N MET A 165 6.67 2.46 -4.91
CA MET A 165 5.45 2.32 -4.10
C MET A 165 4.71 3.64 -3.97
N ALA A 166 5.41 4.70 -3.54
CA ALA A 166 4.82 6.02 -3.37
C ALA A 166 4.19 6.57 -4.66
N TRP A 167 4.84 6.37 -5.81
CA TRP A 167 4.28 6.76 -7.11
C TRP A 167 3.06 5.93 -7.50
N MET A 168 3.10 4.61 -7.26
CA MET A 168 1.96 3.74 -7.48
C MET A 168 0.75 4.18 -6.63
N ASP A 169 0.97 4.52 -5.35
CA ASP A 169 -0.09 5.02 -4.47
C ASP A 169 -0.61 6.40 -4.90
N ILE A 170 0.26 7.29 -5.40
CA ILE A 170 -0.16 8.59 -5.94
C ILE A 170 -1.03 8.41 -7.19
N VAL A 171 -0.59 7.60 -8.15
CA VAL A 171 -1.33 7.36 -9.39
C VAL A 171 -2.64 6.64 -9.08
N GLY A 172 -2.59 5.58 -8.27
CA GLY A 172 -3.78 4.82 -7.87
C GLY A 172 -4.77 5.64 -7.07
N GLY A 173 -4.31 6.42 -6.09
CA GLY A 173 -5.16 7.33 -5.32
C GLY A 173 -5.81 8.41 -6.19
N GLY A 174 -5.06 8.99 -7.13
CA GLY A 174 -5.59 9.97 -8.08
C GLY A 174 -6.64 9.38 -9.03
N MET A 175 -6.38 8.18 -9.55
CA MET A 175 -7.36 7.46 -10.37
C MET A 175 -8.62 7.10 -9.57
N LEU A 176 -8.47 6.64 -8.33
CA LEU A 176 -9.58 6.28 -7.45
C LEU A 176 -10.42 7.52 -7.06
N ALA A 177 -9.77 8.64 -6.74
CA ALA A 177 -10.45 9.91 -6.44
C ALA A 177 -11.20 10.50 -7.64
N SER A 178 -10.78 10.18 -8.87
CA SER A 178 -11.48 10.61 -10.08
C SER A 178 -12.81 9.90 -10.31
N VAL A 179 -13.05 8.77 -9.61
CA VAL A 179 -14.18 7.84 -9.78
C VAL A 179 -14.23 7.18 -11.17
N LEU A 180 -14.11 7.96 -12.25
CA LEU A 180 -14.09 7.50 -13.64
C LEU A 180 -12.99 6.47 -13.93
N LEU A 181 -11.83 6.62 -13.28
CA LEU A 181 -10.69 5.73 -13.46
C LEU A 181 -10.59 4.66 -12.37
N MET A 182 -11.62 4.44 -11.54
CA MET A 182 -11.52 3.53 -10.39
C MET A 182 -11.12 2.10 -10.78
N VAL A 183 -11.65 1.59 -11.89
CA VAL A 183 -11.34 0.23 -12.38
C VAL A 183 -9.87 0.16 -12.79
N LEU A 184 -9.37 1.23 -13.41
CA LEU A 184 -7.97 1.32 -13.82
C LEU A 184 -7.04 1.55 -12.62
N ALA A 185 -7.54 2.13 -11.51
CA ALA A 185 -6.80 2.35 -10.27
C ALA A 185 -6.37 1.04 -9.60
N ILE A 186 -7.04 -0.08 -9.89
CA ILE A 186 -6.69 -1.40 -9.35
C ILE A 186 -5.25 -1.76 -9.71
N LEU A 187 -4.81 -1.48 -10.95
CA LEU A 187 -3.47 -1.82 -11.42
C LEU A 187 -2.35 -1.15 -10.60
N PRO A 188 -2.31 0.19 -10.44
CA PRO A 188 -1.32 0.82 -9.59
C PRO A 188 -1.46 0.45 -8.12
N LEU A 189 -2.66 0.25 -7.58
CA LEU A 189 -2.85 -0.16 -6.18
C LEU A 189 -2.30 -1.58 -5.89
N LEU A 190 -2.48 -2.52 -6.83
CA LEU A 190 -1.84 -3.83 -6.79
C LEU A 190 -0.32 -3.70 -6.90
N GLY A 191 0.18 -2.81 -7.77
CA GLY A 191 1.59 -2.46 -7.89
C GLY A 191 2.19 -1.93 -6.59
N GLY A 192 1.46 -1.08 -5.86
CA GLY A 192 1.84 -0.58 -4.53
C GLY A 192 1.96 -1.72 -3.51
N SER A 193 1.02 -2.67 -3.53
CA SER A 193 1.04 -3.86 -2.67
C SER A 193 2.23 -4.79 -2.99
N LEU A 194 2.58 -4.98 -4.26
CA LEU A 194 3.82 -5.69 -4.66
C LEU A 194 5.07 -4.97 -4.16
N CYS A 195 5.12 -3.64 -4.25
CA CYS A 195 6.25 -2.89 -3.75
C CYS A 195 6.38 -3.03 -2.22
N MET A 196 5.26 -3.05 -1.49
CA MET A 196 5.24 -3.30 -0.05
C MET A 196 5.86 -4.66 0.31
N MET A 197 5.51 -5.72 -0.44
CA MET A 197 6.14 -7.05 -0.31
C MET A 197 7.65 -6.98 -0.50
N LEU A 198 8.10 -6.34 -1.58
CA LEU A 198 9.53 -6.21 -1.89
C LEU A 198 10.29 -5.40 -0.83
N VAL A 199 9.66 -4.39 -0.22
CA VAL A 199 10.24 -3.62 0.89
C VAL A 199 10.49 -4.53 2.10
N PHE A 200 9.53 -5.38 2.48
CA PHE A 200 9.71 -6.29 3.61
C PHE A 200 10.79 -7.36 3.35
N PHE A 201 10.84 -7.93 2.15
CA PHE A 201 11.89 -8.90 1.81
C PHE A 201 13.28 -8.26 1.73
N ARG A 202 13.38 -7.04 1.20
CA ARG A 202 14.63 -6.29 1.18
C ARG A 202 15.10 -5.97 2.60
N ALA A 203 14.19 -5.54 3.46
CA ALA A 203 14.49 -5.30 4.87
C ALA A 203 14.98 -6.58 5.59
N ALA A 204 14.37 -7.73 5.29
CA ALA A 204 14.82 -9.02 5.84
C ALA A 204 16.22 -9.42 5.35
N ALA A 205 16.52 -9.20 4.07
CA ALA A 205 17.84 -9.47 3.49
C ALA A 205 18.93 -8.58 4.10
N GLU A 206 18.63 -7.31 4.34
CA GLU A 206 19.56 -6.38 5.01
C GLU A 206 19.86 -6.81 6.45
N LEU A 207 18.85 -7.23 7.21
CA LEU A 207 19.08 -7.75 8.56
C LEU A 207 19.90 -9.03 8.58
N ARG A 208 19.70 -9.94 7.62
CA ARG A 208 20.53 -11.15 7.47
C ARG A 208 22.00 -10.78 7.20
N GLY A 209 22.23 -9.79 6.33
CA GLY A 209 23.58 -9.33 5.99
C GLY A 209 24.28 -8.56 7.12
N GLN A 210 23.54 -8.01 8.08
CA GLN A 210 24.11 -7.38 9.28
C GLN A 210 24.42 -8.38 10.41
N SER A 211 23.82 -9.57 10.36
CA SER A 211 24.02 -10.64 11.36
C SER A 211 25.08 -11.68 10.99
N ALA A 212 25.67 -11.57 9.79
CA ALA A 212 26.72 -12.44 9.27
C ALA A 212 28.07 -11.72 9.28
#